data_AF-J0ESH6-F1
#
_entry.id   AF-J0ESH6-F1
#
_cell.length_a   1.000
_cell.length_b   1.000
_cell.length_c   1.000
_cell.angle_alpha   90.00
_cell.angle_beta   90.00
_cell.angle_gamma   90.00
#
_symmetry.space_group_name_H-M   'P 1'
#
loop_
_entity.id
_entity.type
_entity.pdbx_description
1 polymer ?
#
loop_
_entity_poly.entity_id
_entity_poly.type
_entity_poly.pdbx_seq_one_letter_code
_entity_poly.pdbx_strand_id
1 'polypeptide(L)'
;MQIDFLGMQANLQNAKAETLNKLIQCQAMLKSLKDNAMINRANALVSLLQVQANAANGITPSNFEAAFKIISQIGSEYNQITLSNGSVSVQEKEQTNELKTIVNNLSKELEKLNEQSEVNSIQVFSDKLEVLKDAPIRLWGFSTLSNAEEGFYNEQNEQIASGSVCLFRSDKVGKHTITFKAINNKTSLAKNITISVIANKLKERIN
;
A
#
# COMPACT_ATOMS: atom_id res chain seq x y z
N MET A 1 10.25 12.15 18.39
CA MET A 1 9.75 12.70 17.11
C MET A 1 10.24 11.93 15.89
N GLN A 2 11.56 11.83 15.60
CA GLN A 2 12.05 11.03 14.44
C GLN A 2 11.76 9.53 14.58
N ILE A 3 11.99 8.95 15.77
CA ILE A 3 11.67 7.54 16.05
C ILE A 3 10.16 7.28 15.98
N ASP A 4 9.34 8.23 16.45
CA ASP A 4 7.88 8.10 16.39
C ASP A 4 7.35 8.10 14.96
N PHE A 5 7.94 8.91 14.08
CA PHE A 5 7.59 8.95 12.66
C PHE A 5 7.98 7.65 11.93
N LEU A 6 9.19 7.14 12.17
CA LEU A 6 9.63 5.84 11.65
C LEU A 6 8.77 4.70 12.21
N GLY A 7 8.38 4.77 13.48
CA GLY A 7 7.48 3.81 14.12
C GLY A 7 6.08 3.83 13.50
N MET A 8 5.51 5.01 13.22
CA MET A 8 4.23 5.12 12.50
C MET A 8 4.32 4.57 11.08
N GLN A 9 5.42 4.82 10.34
CA GLN A 9 5.62 4.22 9.02
C GLN A 9 5.73 2.69 9.09
N ALA A 10 6.49 2.15 10.03
CA ALA A 10 6.63 0.71 10.22
C ALA A 10 5.28 0.06 10.58
N ASN A 11 4.49 0.70 11.45
CA ASN A 11 3.14 0.25 11.79
C ASN A 11 2.20 0.29 10.57
N LEU A 12 2.29 1.33 9.74
CA LEU A 12 1.52 1.41 8.50
C LEU A 12 1.87 0.27 7.55
N GLN A 13 3.16 -0.03 7.38
CA GLN A 13 3.61 -1.14 6.53
C GLN A 13 3.19 -2.51 7.08
N ASN A 14 3.26 -2.71 8.41
CA ASN A 14 2.76 -3.92 9.05
C ASN A 14 1.25 -4.09 8.88
N ALA A 15 0.47 -3.02 9.04
CA ALA A 15 -0.98 -3.07 8.83
C ALA A 15 -1.34 -3.39 7.37
N LYS A 16 -0.56 -2.89 6.40
CA LYS A 16 -0.69 -3.25 4.98
C LYS A 16 -0.45 -4.74 4.76
N ALA A 17 0.66 -5.28 5.30
CA ALA A 17 1.00 -6.69 5.18
C ALA A 17 -0.05 -7.61 5.84
N GLU A 18 -0.57 -7.22 7.00
CA GLU A 18 -1.62 -7.97 7.71
C GLU A 18 -2.93 -7.98 6.91
N THR A 19 -3.31 -6.85 6.32
CA THR A 19 -4.51 -6.75 5.47
C THR A 19 -4.39 -7.64 4.23
N LEU A 20 -3.22 -7.64 3.58
CA LEU A 20 -2.95 -8.52 2.45
C LEU A 20 -3.07 -10.01 2.84
N ASN A 21 -2.48 -10.41 3.97
CA ASN A 21 -2.59 -11.78 4.47
C ASN A 21 -4.04 -12.18 4.75
N LYS A 22 -4.84 -11.30 5.35
CA LYS A 22 -6.28 -11.56 5.57
C LYS A 22 -7.04 -11.72 4.25
N LEU A 23 -6.75 -10.91 3.23
CA LEU A 23 -7.37 -11.03 1.91
C LEU A 23 -7.02 -12.35 1.22
N ILE A 24 -5.76 -12.77 1.28
CA ILE A 24 -5.31 -14.06 0.74
C ILE A 24 -6.02 -15.22 1.46
N GLN A 25 -6.13 -15.14 2.79
CA GLN A 25 -6.85 -16.15 3.59
C GLN A 25 -8.34 -16.20 3.23
N CYS A 26 -9.01 -15.05 3.10
CA CYS A 26 -10.40 -14.98 2.67
C CYS A 26 -10.60 -15.61 1.28
N GLN A 27 -9.69 -15.36 0.33
CA GLN A 27 -9.75 -15.95 -1.01
C GLN A 27 -9.58 -17.48 -0.97
N ALA A 28 -8.61 -17.97 -0.20
CA ALA A 28 -8.41 -19.40 -0.01
C ALA A 28 -9.65 -20.06 0.62
N MET A 29 -10.27 -19.39 1.60
CA MET A 29 -11.50 -19.85 2.26
C MET A 29 -12.67 -19.88 1.28
N LEU A 30 -12.87 -18.84 0.46
CA LEU A 30 -13.93 -18.82 -0.57
C LEU A 30 -13.76 -19.92 -1.61
N LYS A 31 -12.51 -20.16 -2.07
CA LYS A 31 -12.20 -21.27 -2.98
C LYS A 31 -12.55 -22.61 -2.34
N SER A 32 -12.11 -22.83 -1.11
CA SER A 32 -12.41 -24.06 -0.36
C SER A 32 -13.91 -24.26 -0.14
N LEU A 33 -14.66 -23.22 0.23
CA LEU A 33 -16.11 -23.29 0.39
C LEU A 33 -16.82 -23.66 -0.91
N LYS A 34 -16.41 -23.07 -2.04
CA LYS A 34 -16.94 -23.38 -3.36
C LYS A 34 -16.66 -24.83 -3.75
N ASP A 35 -15.41 -25.28 -3.58
CA ASP A 35 -15.02 -26.65 -3.89
C ASP A 35 -15.79 -27.66 -3.02
N ASN A 36 -15.92 -27.39 -1.72
CA ASN A 36 -16.73 -28.22 -0.81
C ASN A 36 -18.21 -28.27 -1.22
N ALA A 37 -18.80 -27.16 -1.63
CA ALA A 37 -20.18 -27.14 -2.12
C ALA A 37 -20.35 -27.95 -3.42
N MET A 38 -19.38 -27.87 -4.34
CA MET A 38 -19.40 -28.66 -5.58
C MET A 38 -19.18 -30.16 -5.32
N ILE A 39 -18.27 -30.52 -4.41
CA ILE A 39 -18.06 -31.91 -3.97
C ILE A 39 -19.34 -32.48 -3.36
N ASN A 40 -20.01 -31.74 -2.47
CA ASN A 40 -21.26 -32.18 -1.86
C ASN A 40 -22.36 -32.37 -2.90
N ARG A 41 -22.46 -31.46 -3.87
CA ARG A 41 -23.40 -31.57 -4.99
C ARG A 41 -23.13 -32.80 -5.85
N ALA A 42 -21.85 -33.09 -6.14
CA ALA A 42 -21.46 -34.28 -6.89
C ALA A 42 -21.77 -35.57 -6.12
N ASN A 43 -21.45 -35.63 -4.82
CA ASN A 43 -21.75 -36.79 -3.98
C ASN A 43 -23.25 -37.07 -3.90
N ALA A 44 -24.08 -36.02 -3.77
CA ALA A 44 -25.54 -36.16 -3.80
C ALA A 44 -26.03 -36.71 -5.14
N LEU A 45 -25.48 -36.21 -6.26
CA LEU A 45 -25.87 -36.67 -7.59
C LEU A 45 -25.43 -38.12 -7.87
N VAL A 46 -24.21 -38.49 -7.50
CA VAL A 46 -23.73 -39.88 -7.62
C VAL A 46 -24.57 -40.82 -6.76
N SER A 47 -24.95 -40.41 -5.56
CA SER A 47 -25.85 -41.20 -4.69
C SER A 47 -27.23 -41.40 -5.32
N LEU A 48 -27.80 -40.34 -5.92
CA LEU A 48 -29.06 -40.43 -6.67
C LEU A 48 -28.95 -41.37 -7.87
N LEU A 49 -27.83 -41.32 -8.62
CA LEU A 49 -27.59 -42.23 -9.74
C LEU A 49 -27.44 -43.68 -9.30
N GLN A 50 -26.78 -43.95 -8.17
CA GLN A 50 -26.68 -45.31 -7.63
C GLN A 50 -28.05 -45.87 -7.25
N VAL A 51 -28.93 -45.07 -6.63
CA VAL A 51 -30.31 -45.47 -6.33
C VAL A 51 -31.10 -45.72 -7.61
N GLN A 52 -30.94 -44.86 -8.62
CA GLN A 52 -31.62 -45.01 -9.91
C GLN A 52 -31.11 -46.22 -10.71
N ALA A 53 -29.81 -46.53 -10.64
CA ALA A 53 -29.21 -47.71 -11.26
C ALA A 53 -29.71 -49.02 -10.66
N ASN A 54 -30.03 -49.02 -9.36
CA ASN A 54 -30.58 -50.15 -8.64
C ASN A 54 -32.11 -50.28 -8.81
N ALA A 55 -32.78 -49.23 -9.30
CA ALA A 55 -34.19 -49.26 -9.66
C ALA A 55 -34.37 -49.79 -11.11
N ALA A 56 -35.53 -50.35 -11.43
CA ALA A 56 -35.82 -50.97 -12.74
C ALA A 56 -35.68 -50.02 -13.96
N ASN A 57 -35.51 -48.71 -13.73
CA ASN A 57 -35.28 -47.67 -14.73
C ASN A 57 -33.77 -47.36 -14.81
N GLY A 58 -33.02 -48.16 -15.58
CA GLY A 58 -31.56 -48.05 -15.68
C GLY A 58 -31.00 -46.65 -16.01
N ILE A 59 -29.68 -46.48 -15.87
CA ILE A 59 -29.01 -45.19 -16.09
C ILE A 59 -29.02 -44.81 -17.58
N THR A 60 -29.48 -43.59 -17.90
CA THR A 60 -29.36 -43.02 -19.25
C THR A 60 -28.02 -42.31 -19.45
N PRO A 61 -27.49 -42.24 -20.69
CA PRO A 61 -26.28 -41.47 -21.01
C PRO A 61 -26.35 -40.00 -20.60
N SER A 62 -27.54 -39.38 -20.64
CA SER A 62 -27.78 -38.01 -20.20
C SER A 62 -27.50 -37.79 -18.71
N ASN A 63 -27.85 -38.77 -17.88
CA ASN A 63 -27.68 -38.72 -16.44
C ASN A 63 -26.21 -38.89 -16.05
N PHE A 64 -25.48 -39.75 -16.77
CA PHE A 64 -24.04 -39.90 -16.64
C PHE A 64 -23.28 -38.64 -17.09
N GLU A 65 -23.67 -38.03 -18.21
CA GLU A 65 -23.04 -36.81 -18.71
C GLU A 65 -23.24 -35.63 -17.74
N ALA A 66 -24.43 -35.50 -17.15
CA ALA A 66 -24.69 -34.48 -16.13
C ALA A 66 -23.82 -34.66 -14.87
N ALA A 67 -23.64 -35.89 -14.39
CA ALA A 67 -22.77 -36.17 -13.26
C ALA A 67 -21.29 -35.96 -13.58
N PHE A 68 -20.83 -36.38 -14.75
CA PHE A 68 -19.47 -36.14 -15.21
C PHE A 68 -19.18 -34.64 -15.31
N LYS A 69 -20.10 -33.84 -15.87
CA LYS A 69 -19.94 -32.37 -15.95
C LYS A 69 -19.83 -31.72 -14.57
N ILE A 70 -20.63 -32.15 -13.60
CA ILE A 70 -20.61 -31.60 -12.25
C ILE A 70 -19.34 -32.01 -11.50
N ILE A 71 -18.87 -33.26 -11.65
CA ILE A 71 -17.63 -33.75 -11.03
C ILE A 71 -16.41 -33.06 -11.64
N SER A 72 -16.37 -32.93 -12.97
CA SER A 72 -15.24 -32.30 -13.68
C SER A 72 -15.18 -30.78 -13.48
N GLN A 73 -16.27 -30.16 -13.01
CA GLN A 73 -16.29 -28.77 -12.54
C GLN A 73 -15.70 -28.58 -11.12
N ILE A 74 -15.47 -29.66 -10.35
CA ILE A 74 -14.84 -29.56 -9.02
C ILE A 74 -13.37 -29.16 -9.18
N GLY A 75 -12.95 -28.10 -8.48
CA GLY A 75 -11.57 -27.62 -8.51
C GLY A 75 -11.14 -27.00 -9.84
N SER A 76 -11.99 -27.01 -10.87
CA SER A 76 -11.69 -26.32 -12.13
C SER A 76 -12.16 -24.88 -12.10
N GLU A 77 -11.34 -23.99 -12.66
CA GLU A 77 -11.68 -22.58 -12.83
C GLU A 77 -12.64 -22.36 -14.01
N TYR A 78 -13.05 -23.45 -14.68
CA TYR A 78 -13.79 -23.45 -15.93
C TYR A 78 -15.31 -23.61 -15.72
N ASN A 79 -16.14 -23.00 -16.57
CA ASN A 79 -17.59 -22.94 -16.35
C ASN A 79 -18.32 -24.17 -16.89
N GLN A 80 -17.83 -24.74 -17.99
CA GLN A 80 -18.54 -25.76 -18.73
C GLN A 80 -17.54 -26.69 -19.39
N ILE A 81 -17.60 -27.95 -18.99
CA ILE A 81 -16.94 -29.05 -19.68
C ILE A 81 -18.02 -29.64 -20.58
N THR A 82 -17.90 -29.43 -21.89
CA THR A 82 -18.87 -29.96 -22.85
C THR A 82 -18.29 -31.23 -23.44
N LEU A 83 -18.97 -32.36 -23.19
CA LEU A 83 -18.68 -33.61 -23.89
C LEU A 83 -19.41 -33.58 -25.22
N SER A 84 -18.67 -33.73 -26.32
CA SER A 84 -19.25 -33.93 -27.64
C SER A 84 -18.46 -35.02 -28.34
N ASN A 85 -19.13 -36.15 -28.61
CA ASN A 85 -18.62 -37.31 -29.37
C ASN A 85 -17.16 -37.69 -29.04
N GLY A 86 -16.84 -37.88 -27.77
CA GLY A 86 -15.53 -38.39 -27.33
C GLY A 86 -14.39 -37.35 -27.27
N SER A 87 -14.66 -36.08 -27.62
CA SER A 87 -13.74 -34.97 -27.41
C SER A 87 -14.23 -34.06 -26.28
N VAL A 88 -13.32 -33.70 -25.39
CA VAL A 88 -13.56 -32.77 -24.28
C VAL A 88 -13.25 -31.36 -24.80
N SER A 89 -14.29 -30.54 -24.96
CA SER A 89 -14.12 -29.12 -25.24
C SER A 89 -14.23 -28.33 -23.95
N VAL A 90 -13.16 -27.59 -23.63
CA VAL A 90 -13.06 -26.76 -22.42
C VAL A 90 -13.32 -25.32 -22.83
N GLN A 91 -14.39 -24.71 -22.32
CA GLN A 91 -14.58 -23.27 -22.41
C GLN A 91 -13.95 -22.60 -21.19
N GLU A 92 -12.92 -21.78 -21.45
CA GLU A 92 -12.37 -20.88 -20.44
C GLU A 92 -13.44 -19.91 -19.95
N LYS A 93 -13.42 -19.62 -18.65
CA LYS A 93 -14.49 -18.91 -17.97
C LYS A 93 -14.16 -17.40 -17.89
N GLU A 94 -15.06 -16.56 -18.40
CA GLU A 94 -15.10 -15.10 -18.14
C GLU A 94 -15.42 -14.74 -16.67
N GLN A 95 -15.66 -15.72 -15.80
CA GLN A 95 -15.99 -15.52 -14.40
C GLN A 95 -14.72 -15.42 -13.56
N THR A 96 -14.08 -14.27 -13.63
CA THR A 96 -13.49 -13.62 -12.44
C THR A 96 -13.59 -12.10 -12.57
N ASN A 97 -14.53 -11.55 -13.34
CA ASN A 97 -14.52 -10.12 -13.63
C ASN A 97 -14.77 -9.25 -12.39
N GLU A 98 -15.48 -9.70 -11.36
CA GLU A 98 -15.64 -8.91 -10.12
C GLU A 98 -14.48 -9.09 -9.16
N LEU A 99 -14.05 -10.33 -8.91
CA LEU A 99 -13.02 -10.61 -7.91
C LEU A 99 -11.61 -10.29 -8.42
N LYS A 100 -11.32 -10.58 -9.69
CA LYS A 100 -10.10 -10.10 -10.38
C LYS A 100 -10.11 -8.58 -10.49
N THR A 101 -11.27 -7.95 -10.63
CA THR A 101 -11.37 -6.48 -10.57
C THR A 101 -11.18 -5.95 -9.15
N ILE A 102 -11.73 -6.59 -8.11
CA ILE A 102 -11.50 -6.21 -6.71
C ILE A 102 -10.03 -6.39 -6.35
N VAL A 103 -9.42 -7.51 -6.74
CA VAL A 103 -7.98 -7.77 -6.55
C VAL A 103 -7.15 -6.81 -7.39
N ASN A 104 -7.49 -6.54 -8.65
CA ASN A 104 -6.77 -5.55 -9.46
C ASN A 104 -6.94 -4.13 -8.92
N ASN A 105 -8.11 -3.77 -8.41
CA ASN A 105 -8.36 -2.47 -7.81
C ASN A 105 -7.61 -2.34 -6.48
N LEU A 106 -7.61 -3.38 -5.65
CA LEU A 106 -6.79 -3.44 -4.44
C LEU A 106 -5.30 -3.41 -4.76
N SER A 107 -4.84 -4.14 -5.77
CA SER A 107 -3.46 -4.12 -6.26
C SER A 107 -3.08 -2.76 -6.81
N LYS A 108 -3.97 -2.08 -7.52
CA LYS A 108 -3.75 -0.70 -8.00
C LYS A 108 -3.76 0.31 -6.86
N GLU A 109 -4.65 0.16 -5.88
CA GLU A 109 -4.66 1.04 -4.70
C GLU A 109 -3.43 0.77 -3.82
N LEU A 110 -2.96 -0.49 -3.77
CA LEU A 110 -1.70 -0.90 -3.16
C LEU A 110 -0.50 -0.36 -3.94
N GLU A 111 -0.52 -0.37 -5.28
CA GLU A 111 0.51 0.25 -6.12
C GLU A 111 0.54 1.76 -5.91
N LYS A 112 -0.60 2.45 -5.90
CA LYS A 112 -0.67 3.88 -5.54
C LYS A 112 -0.11 4.12 -4.14
N LEU A 113 -0.46 3.28 -3.17
CA LEU A 113 0.07 3.35 -1.82
C LEU A 113 1.55 2.97 -1.74
N ASN A 114 2.07 2.23 -2.72
CA ASN A 114 3.47 1.81 -2.81
C ASN A 114 4.32 2.85 -3.54
N GLU A 115 3.81 3.48 -4.58
CA GLU A 115 4.34 4.68 -5.23
C GLU A 115 4.33 5.86 -4.24
N GLN A 116 3.28 5.98 -3.42
CA GLN A 116 3.27 6.87 -2.26
C GLN A 116 4.19 6.38 -1.13
N SER A 117 4.61 5.10 -1.14
CA SER A 117 5.52 4.51 -0.16
C SER A 117 6.97 4.26 -0.59
N GLU A 118 7.37 4.66 -1.79
CA GLU A 118 8.64 5.38 -1.96
C GLU A 118 8.51 6.69 -1.18
N VAL A 119 8.42 6.57 0.16
CA VAL A 119 8.25 7.67 1.09
C VAL A 119 9.60 8.37 1.16
N ASN A 120 9.98 9.03 0.08
CA ASN A 120 10.96 10.08 0.02
C ASN A 120 10.35 11.26 0.78
N SER A 121 10.32 11.14 2.11
CA SER A 121 9.81 12.16 3.01
C SER A 121 10.96 13.02 3.47
N ILE A 122 10.74 14.32 3.33
CA ILE A 122 11.60 15.34 3.89
C ILE A 122 10.80 16.13 4.92
N GLN A 123 11.35 16.27 6.11
CA GLN A 123 10.78 17.09 7.16
C GLN A 123 11.86 17.99 7.73
N VAL A 124 11.44 19.15 8.21
CA VAL A 124 12.33 20.07 8.91
C VAL A 124 11.62 20.53 10.17
N PHE A 125 12.38 20.58 11.25
CA PHE A 125 11.91 20.92 12.59
C PHE A 125 12.76 22.06 13.13
N SER A 126 12.17 22.84 14.02
CA SER A 126 12.89 23.82 14.84
C SER A 126 12.48 23.66 16.30
N ASP A 127 13.36 24.06 17.21
CA ASP A 127 13.02 24.12 18.64
C ASP A 127 12.00 25.23 18.93
N LYS A 128 12.05 26.33 18.16
CA LYS A 128 11.13 27.46 18.23
C LYS A 128 10.80 27.97 16.83
N LEU A 129 9.65 28.63 16.68
CA LEU A 129 9.31 29.35 15.44
C LEU A 129 9.56 30.86 15.56
N GLU A 130 9.85 31.33 16.78
CA GLU A 130 10.11 32.72 17.11
C GLU A 130 11.39 32.82 17.94
N VAL A 131 12.30 33.71 17.53
CA VAL A 131 13.59 33.92 18.19
C VAL A 131 13.93 35.41 18.24
N LEU A 132 14.64 35.83 19.29
CA LEU A 132 15.13 37.20 19.37
C LEU A 132 16.23 37.42 18.32
N LYS A 133 16.36 38.67 17.84
CA LYS A 133 17.51 39.10 17.06
C LYS A 133 18.82 38.62 17.70
N ASP A 134 19.72 38.10 16.87
CA ASP A 134 21.04 37.57 17.26
C ASP A 134 21.05 36.30 18.13
N ALA A 135 19.89 35.78 18.55
CA ALA A 135 19.85 34.52 19.27
C ALA A 135 19.91 33.33 18.29
N PRO A 136 20.76 32.32 18.57
CA PRO A 136 20.86 31.14 17.72
C PRO A 136 19.65 30.23 17.92
N ILE A 137 19.24 29.55 16.85
CA ILE A 137 18.16 28.58 16.84
C ILE A 137 18.63 27.27 16.18
N ARG A 138 18.19 26.13 16.70
CA ARG A 138 18.56 24.83 16.15
C ARG A 138 17.46 24.33 15.22
N LEU A 139 17.86 23.95 14.02
CA LEU A 139 17.03 23.35 13.01
C LEU A 139 17.48 21.91 12.76
N TRP A 140 16.53 21.01 12.63
CA TRP A 140 16.77 19.60 12.32
C TRP A 140 16.05 19.25 11.03
N GLY A 141 16.81 18.79 10.06
CA GLY A 141 16.31 18.24 8.81
C GLY A 141 16.32 16.73 8.92
N PHE A 142 15.28 16.09 8.42
CA PHE A 142 15.21 14.64 8.32
C PHE A 142 14.77 14.28 6.92
N SER A 143 15.54 13.41 6.28
CA SER A 143 15.19 12.79 5.01
C SER A 143 15.24 11.29 5.15
N THR A 144 14.30 10.61 4.51
CA THR A 144 14.34 9.16 4.30
C THR A 144 15.00 8.78 2.96
N LEU A 145 15.48 9.76 2.19
CA LEU A 145 16.14 9.54 0.91
C LEU A 145 17.51 8.86 1.10
N SER A 146 17.67 7.66 0.56
CA SER A 146 18.93 6.90 0.65
C SER A 146 20.06 7.58 -0.12
N ASN A 147 21.27 7.65 0.47
CA ASN A 147 22.47 8.26 -0.12
C ASN A 147 22.22 9.68 -0.66
N ALA A 148 21.49 10.49 0.12
CA ALA A 148 21.21 11.87 -0.23
C ALA A 148 22.28 12.83 0.32
N GLU A 149 22.64 13.83 -0.47
CA GLU A 149 23.30 15.03 0.04
C GLU A 149 22.25 15.93 0.68
N GLU A 150 22.42 16.17 1.99
CA GLU A 150 21.51 16.96 2.80
C GLU A 150 22.09 18.33 3.11
N GLY A 151 21.27 19.38 3.05
CA GLY A 151 21.70 20.73 3.37
C GLY A 151 20.57 21.70 3.62
N PHE A 152 20.90 22.77 4.34
CA PHE A 152 20.00 23.89 4.60
C PHE A 152 20.38 25.07 3.72
N TYR A 153 19.37 25.76 3.19
CA TYR A 153 19.51 26.86 2.25
C TYR A 153 18.72 28.09 2.73
N ASN A 154 19.25 29.28 2.51
CA ASN A 154 18.56 30.55 2.78
C ASN A 154 17.58 30.92 1.64
N GLU A 155 16.94 32.10 1.75
CA GLU A 155 15.99 32.62 0.76
C GLU A 155 16.64 32.89 -0.61
N GLN A 156 17.95 33.17 -0.62
CA GLN A 156 18.77 33.36 -1.82
C GLN A 156 19.28 32.03 -2.39
N ASN A 157 18.84 30.90 -1.81
CA ASN A 157 19.22 29.55 -2.21
C ASN A 157 20.71 29.23 -2.00
N GLU A 158 21.37 29.97 -1.11
CA GLU A 158 22.75 29.73 -0.68
C GLU A 158 22.77 28.73 0.48
N GLN A 159 23.71 27.79 0.45
CA GLN A 159 23.82 26.77 1.48
C GLN A 159 24.36 27.39 2.79
N ILE A 160 23.57 27.31 3.85
CA ILE A 160 23.92 27.81 5.19
C ILE A 160 24.48 26.71 6.10
N ALA A 161 24.17 25.45 5.82
CA ALA A 161 24.73 24.29 6.53
C ALA A 161 24.64 23.02 5.68
N SER A 162 25.57 22.10 5.92
CA SER A 162 25.58 20.75 5.35
C SER A 162 25.23 19.72 6.42
N GLY A 163 24.42 18.72 6.07
CA GLY A 163 23.93 17.69 6.97
C GLY A 163 22.57 17.99 7.60
N SER A 164 22.19 17.16 8.58
CA SER A 164 20.84 17.08 9.14
C SER A 164 20.57 18.10 10.27
N VAL A 165 21.57 18.90 10.68
CA VAL A 165 21.43 19.90 11.75
C VAL A 165 22.03 21.24 11.32
N CYS A 166 21.29 22.33 11.53
CA CYS A 166 21.75 23.69 11.28
C CYS A 166 21.55 24.56 12.52
N LEU A 167 22.57 25.37 12.86
CA LEU A 167 22.46 26.43 13.86
C LEU A 167 22.23 27.75 13.13
N PHE A 168 20.98 28.17 13.01
CA PHE A 168 20.62 29.41 12.33
C PHE A 168 20.72 30.60 13.29
N ARG A 169 21.22 31.72 12.80
CA ARG A 169 21.24 33.01 13.49
C ARG A 169 21.01 34.11 12.47
N SER A 170 20.20 35.10 12.84
CA SER A 170 19.94 36.26 11.99
C SER A 170 19.98 37.55 12.80
N ASP A 171 20.59 38.56 12.21
CA ASP A 171 20.71 39.93 12.69
C ASP A 171 19.56 40.82 12.21
N LYS A 172 18.77 40.35 11.24
CA LYS A 172 17.63 41.05 10.65
C LYS A 172 16.32 40.60 11.28
N VAL A 173 15.57 41.57 11.79
CA VAL A 173 14.21 41.36 12.31
C VAL A 173 13.26 41.13 11.12
N GLY A 174 12.47 40.06 11.18
CA GLY A 174 11.61 39.65 10.08
C GLY A 174 11.38 38.14 10.03
N LYS A 175 10.59 37.69 9.05
CA LYS A 175 10.40 36.27 8.77
C LYS A 175 11.51 35.80 7.83
N HIS A 176 12.20 34.73 8.21
CA HIS A 176 13.26 34.10 7.42
C HIS A 176 12.81 32.71 7.02
N THR A 177 12.73 32.45 5.72
CA THR A 177 12.38 31.12 5.21
C THR A 177 13.64 30.32 4.92
N ILE A 178 13.76 29.17 5.57
CA ILE A 178 14.89 28.25 5.44
C ILE A 178 14.39 26.99 4.77
N THR A 179 15.12 26.55 3.75
CA THR A 179 14.78 25.37 2.96
C THR A 179 15.76 24.25 3.30
N PHE A 180 15.27 23.13 3.81
CA PHE A 180 16.04 21.90 3.91
C PHE A 180 15.87 21.11 2.62
N LYS A 181 16.97 20.69 2.00
CA LYS A 181 16.96 19.87 0.79
C LYS A 181 17.74 18.59 1.01
N ALA A 182 17.23 17.51 0.40
CA ALA A 182 17.91 16.24 0.29
C ALA A 182 17.89 15.81 -1.17
N ILE A 183 19.08 15.63 -1.75
CA ILE A 183 19.25 15.39 -3.20
C ILE A 183 20.05 14.12 -3.41
N ASN A 184 19.57 13.24 -4.29
CA ASN A 184 20.26 12.07 -4.84
C ASN A 184 20.27 12.21 -6.37
N ASN A 185 21.17 11.50 -7.05
CA ASN A 185 21.21 11.29 -8.52
C ASN A 185 19.85 11.09 -9.20
N LYS A 186 18.83 10.56 -8.52
CA LYS A 186 17.49 10.29 -9.09
C LYS A 186 16.37 11.23 -8.61
N THR A 187 16.49 11.84 -7.44
CA THR A 187 15.36 12.51 -6.78
C THR A 187 15.83 13.68 -5.92
N SER A 188 15.07 14.78 -5.96
CA SER A 188 15.31 15.97 -5.14
C SER A 188 14.07 16.27 -4.30
N LEU A 189 14.28 16.40 -2.99
CA LEU A 189 13.25 16.75 -2.02
C LEU A 189 13.61 18.07 -1.34
N ALA A 190 12.61 18.91 -1.10
CA ALA A 190 12.78 20.17 -0.38
C ALA A 190 11.61 20.42 0.58
N LYS A 191 11.90 20.94 1.78
CA LYS A 191 10.91 21.39 2.75
C LYS A 191 11.32 22.72 3.36
N ASN A 192 10.34 23.61 3.51
CA ASN A 192 10.57 24.96 4.03
C ASN A 192 10.08 25.07 5.47
N ILE A 193 10.79 25.88 6.25
CA ILE A 193 10.35 26.36 7.57
C ILE A 193 10.60 27.85 7.66
N THR A 194 9.63 28.57 8.23
CA THR A 194 9.74 30.02 8.42
C THR A 194 10.01 30.30 9.89
N ILE A 195 11.12 30.99 10.17
CA ILE A 195 11.51 31.43 11.51
C ILE A 195 11.28 32.93 11.60
N SER A 196 10.49 33.35 12.59
CA SER A 196 10.22 34.76 12.87
C SER A 196 11.25 35.31 13.86
N VAL A 197 12.08 36.25 13.40
CA VAL A 197 13.08 36.94 14.21
C VAL A 197 12.50 38.26 14.70
N ILE A 198 12.41 38.44 16.02
CA ILE A 198 11.79 39.60 16.66
C ILE A 198 12.82 40.47 17.39
N ALA A 199 12.58 41.78 17.42
CA ALA A 199 13.41 42.73 18.18
C ALA A 199 13.20 42.55 19.69
N ASN A 200 14.27 42.71 20.47
CA ASN A 200 14.16 42.70 21.92
C ASN A 200 13.74 44.09 22.44
N LYS A 201 12.43 44.31 22.53
CA LYS A 201 11.82 45.57 23.01
C LYS A 201 12.21 45.96 24.44
N LEU A 202 12.75 45.03 25.25
CA LEU A 202 13.19 45.32 26.62
C LEU A 202 14.60 45.93 26.67
N LYS A 203 15.47 45.63 25.70
CA LYS A 203 16.81 46.24 25.60
C LYS A 203 16.78 47.66 24.99
N GLU A 204 15.74 48.00 24.23
CA GLU A 204 15.57 49.34 23.65
C GLU A 204 15.20 50.42 24.68
N ARG A 205 14.77 50.05 25.90
CA ARG A 205 14.40 51.01 26.96
C ARG A 205 15.56 51.39 27.89
N ILE A 206 16.74 50.81 27.71
CA ILE A 206 17.90 50.97 28.61
C ILE A 206 18.99 51.86 27.96
N ASN A 207 18.81 52.26 26.70
CA ASN A 207 19.68 53.21 26.00
C ASN A 207 18.99 54.56 25.81
#